data_AF-A0A1H3N4U8-F1
#
_entry.id   AF-A0A1H3N4U8-F1
#
_cell.length_a   1.000
_cell.length_b   1.000
_cell.length_c   1.000
_cell.angle_alpha   90.00
_cell.angle_beta   90.00
_cell.angle_gamma   90.00
#
_symmetry.space_group_name_H-M   'P 1'
#
loop_
_entity.id
_entity.type
_entity.pdbx_description
1 polymer ?
#
loop_
_entity_poly.entity_id
_entity_poly.type
_entity_poly.pdbx_seq_one_letter_code
_entity_poly.pdbx_strand_id
1 'polypeptide(L)'
;MDTATVVTAPEHPTTPQGRNKVEVRPRVVGLGRHVPREKQELTDKSGRVYAKATPGDTVRRATKPMGPRGLRRQFPTKLFSAQTLVHYSLHFLFPAVLALVLFPAMWQAAYLMMLATMLMDLDHLLAKPIFDPLRCSVGYHPLHSFYAIPVYALLLLLPALQPVAVGLLFHLFTDTVDCLWNFSHCHECYLSSRIYALRNWVKKLLGREVAE
;
A
#
# COMPACT_ATOMS: atom_id res chain seq x y z
N MET A 1 -37.39 27.77 30.26
CA MET A 1 -37.05 28.18 28.87
C MET A 1 -35.54 28.23 28.88
N ASP A 2 -34.89 27.08 28.67
CA ASP A 2 -33.46 26.96 28.96
C ASP A 2 -32.71 26.81 27.63
N THR A 3 -31.84 27.78 27.44
CA THR A 3 -31.09 28.13 26.24
C THR A 3 -30.08 27.04 25.88
N ALA A 4 -30.25 26.45 24.70
CA ALA A 4 -29.25 25.58 24.10
C ALA A 4 -28.04 26.43 23.67
N THR A 5 -26.89 26.22 24.31
CA THR A 5 -25.62 26.80 23.84
C THR A 5 -25.14 26.03 22.62
N VAL A 6 -25.36 26.60 21.44
CA VAL A 6 -24.82 26.10 20.17
C VAL A 6 -23.33 26.44 20.13
N VAL A 7 -22.45 25.45 20.35
CA VAL A 7 -21.01 25.60 20.14
C VAL A 7 -20.73 25.43 18.64
N THR A 8 -20.44 26.53 17.96
CA THR A 8 -19.98 26.54 16.57
C THR A 8 -18.51 26.09 16.51
N ALA A 9 -18.22 25.10 15.66
CA ALA A 9 -16.86 24.66 15.34
C ALA A 9 -16.23 25.60 14.29
N PRO A 10 -14.90 25.79 14.28
CA PRO A 10 -14.25 26.67 13.31
C PRO A 10 -14.28 26.05 11.91
N GLU A 11 -14.63 26.88 10.91
CA GLU A 11 -14.57 26.55 9.49
C GLU A 11 -13.14 26.68 8.95
N HIS A 12 -12.61 25.64 8.28
CA HIS A 12 -11.82 25.70 7.03
C HIS A 12 -11.27 24.30 6.61
N PRO A 13 -10.87 24.06 5.33
CA PRO A 13 -11.70 23.88 4.14
C PRO A 13 -11.63 22.44 3.56
N THR A 14 -12.74 22.03 2.90
CA THR A 14 -12.91 21.14 1.71
C THR A 14 -11.83 20.07 1.40
N THR A 15 -12.10 18.78 1.21
CA THR A 15 -13.08 18.14 0.26
C THR A 15 -13.29 16.63 0.62
N PRO A 16 -14.08 15.79 -0.10
CA PRO A 16 -15.19 15.05 0.50
C PRO A 16 -15.02 13.51 0.49
N GLN A 17 -15.49 12.80 1.53
CA GLN A 17 -16.12 11.49 1.39
C GLN A 17 -16.77 11.01 2.70
N GLY A 18 -18.07 10.69 2.63
CA GLY A 18 -18.74 9.73 3.51
C GLY A 18 -19.04 10.13 4.96
N ARG A 19 -20.13 10.89 5.18
CA ARG A 19 -20.70 11.07 6.53
C ARG A 19 -21.35 9.76 7.02
N ASN A 20 -20.68 9.02 7.90
CA ASN A 20 -21.36 8.04 8.74
C ASN A 20 -22.01 8.77 9.92
N LYS A 21 -23.34 8.87 9.91
CA LYS A 21 -24.14 9.45 11.00
C LYS A 21 -24.15 8.47 12.18
N VAL A 22 -23.51 8.84 13.29
CA VAL A 22 -23.51 8.08 14.55
C VAL A 22 -24.64 8.62 15.43
N GLU A 23 -25.49 7.73 15.94
CA GLU A 23 -26.60 8.07 16.83
C GLU A 23 -26.21 7.75 18.28
N VAL A 24 -26.29 8.74 19.16
CA VAL A 24 -25.97 8.60 20.58
C VAL A 24 -27.29 8.51 21.34
N ARG A 25 -27.55 7.37 22.01
CA ARG A 25 -28.74 7.21 22.87
C ARG A 25 -28.30 7.08 24.33
N PRO A 26 -28.75 7.97 25.23
CA PRO A 26 -28.53 7.81 26.66
C PRO A 26 -29.45 6.70 27.21
N ARG A 27 -28.90 5.81 28.04
CA ARG A 27 -29.66 4.77 28.76
C ARG A 27 -29.48 4.98 30.26
N VAL A 28 -30.55 5.36 30.95
CA VAL A 28 -30.56 5.51 32.42
C VAL A 28 -30.78 4.14 33.04
N VAL A 29 -29.84 3.66 33.86
CA VAL A 29 -29.95 2.38 34.58
C VAL A 29 -29.98 2.63 36.09
N GLY A 30 -31.10 2.29 36.72
CA GLY A 30 -31.23 2.05 38.17
C GLY A 30 -31.79 3.20 39.01
N LEU A 31 -32.97 2.98 39.60
CA LEU A 31 -33.48 3.76 40.74
C LEU A 31 -32.93 3.14 42.05
N GLY A 32 -32.01 3.85 42.70
CA GLY A 32 -31.53 3.57 44.05
C GLY A 32 -30.92 4.85 44.62
N ARG A 33 -30.93 5.03 45.95
CA ARG A 33 -30.59 6.29 46.67
C ARG A 33 -29.11 6.74 46.59
N HIS A 34 -28.45 6.54 45.46
CA HIS A 34 -27.18 7.18 45.11
C HIS A 34 -27.31 7.77 43.71
N VAL A 35 -26.78 8.99 43.54
CA VAL A 35 -26.78 9.81 42.31
C VAL A 35 -26.68 8.94 41.04
N PRO A 36 -27.58 9.08 40.04
CA PRO A 36 -27.55 8.27 38.83
C PRO A 36 -26.22 8.47 38.10
N ARG A 37 -25.45 7.40 37.88
CA ARG A 37 -24.28 7.44 36.99
C ARG A 37 -24.76 7.28 35.54
N GLU A 38 -24.75 8.36 34.78
CA GLU A 38 -24.91 8.32 33.34
C GLU A 38 -23.71 7.62 32.71
N LYS A 39 -23.92 6.42 32.15
CA LYS A 39 -22.93 5.74 31.31
C LYS A 39 -23.31 5.96 29.85
N GLN A 40 -22.44 6.63 29.12
CA GLN A 40 -22.58 6.79 27.68
C GLN A 40 -21.86 5.64 26.98
N GLU A 41 -22.62 4.87 26.21
CA GLU A 41 -22.12 3.77 25.38
C GLU A 41 -22.26 4.19 23.91
N LEU A 42 -21.16 4.19 23.16
CA LEU A 42 -21.22 4.40 21.71
C LEU A 42 -21.42 3.05 21.02
N THR A 43 -22.55 2.89 20.34
CA THR A 43 -22.90 1.70 19.56
C THR A 43 -22.95 2.01 18.07
N ASP A 44 -22.56 1.05 17.23
CA ASP A 44 -22.87 1.11 15.80
C ASP A 44 -24.31 0.66 15.51
N LYS A 45 -24.69 0.70 14.22
CA LYS A 45 -26.00 0.26 13.72
C LYS A 45 -26.28 -1.24 13.87
N SER A 46 -25.27 -2.04 14.25
CA SER A 46 -25.38 -3.48 14.54
C SER A 46 -25.51 -3.78 16.04
N GLY A 47 -25.52 -2.75 16.90
CA GLY A 47 -25.63 -2.88 18.36
C GLY A 47 -24.30 -3.19 19.06
N ARG A 48 -23.16 -3.10 18.37
CA ARG A 48 -21.85 -3.37 18.95
C ARG A 48 -21.32 -2.14 19.69
N VAL A 49 -20.89 -2.29 20.95
CA VAL A 49 -20.39 -1.18 21.79
C VAL A 49 -18.89 -0.97 21.57
N TYR A 50 -18.48 0.25 21.20
CA TYR A 50 -17.09 0.61 20.87
C TYR A 50 -16.36 1.36 21.98
N ALA A 51 -17.10 2.01 22.88
CA ALA A 51 -16.53 2.75 24.00
C ALA A 51 -17.53 2.84 25.15
N LYS A 52 -17.00 2.78 26.38
CA LYS A 52 -17.73 3.07 27.62
C LYS A 52 -16.92 4.12 28.38
N ALA A 53 -17.50 5.29 28.64
CA ALA A 53 -16.86 6.34 29.43
C ALA A 53 -17.49 6.44 30.82
N THR A 54 -16.68 6.69 31.85
CA THR A 54 -17.12 7.00 33.22
C THR A 54 -16.83 8.45 33.58
N PRO A 55 -17.71 9.16 34.30
CA PRO A 55 -17.44 10.54 34.71
C PRO A 55 -16.32 10.57 35.76
N GLY A 56 -15.22 11.27 35.46
CA GLY A 56 -14.09 11.48 36.40
C GLY A 56 -12.70 11.26 35.81
N ASP A 57 -12.58 10.69 34.61
CA ASP A 57 -11.28 10.52 33.97
C ASP A 57 -10.80 11.86 33.40
N THR A 58 -9.83 12.47 34.07
CA THR A 58 -9.13 13.66 33.58
C THR A 58 -8.55 13.35 32.21
N VAL A 59 -8.93 14.16 31.20
CA VAL A 59 -8.51 14.04 29.81
C VAL A 59 -7.00 14.29 29.72
N ARG A 60 -6.18 13.27 30.04
CA ARG A 60 -4.84 13.18 29.48
C ARG A 60 -5.03 12.87 28.00
N ARG A 61 -4.66 13.86 27.18
CA ARG A 61 -4.56 13.82 25.74
C ARG A 61 -3.86 12.54 25.28
N ALA A 62 -4.64 11.48 25.06
CA ALA A 62 -4.20 10.27 24.39
C ALA A 62 -4.57 10.39 22.91
N THR A 63 -3.90 11.29 22.19
CA THR A 63 -3.77 11.15 20.74
C THR A 63 -2.82 10.00 20.46
N LYS A 64 -3.28 8.76 20.69
CA LYS A 64 -2.62 7.58 20.13
C LYS A 64 -3.59 7.01 19.11
N PRO A 65 -3.35 7.15 17.80
CA PRO A 65 -4.20 6.51 16.82
C PRO A 65 -4.16 5.01 17.11
N MET A 66 -5.34 4.42 17.24
CA MET A 66 -5.51 3.00 17.46
C MET A 66 -5.14 2.28 16.16
N GLY A 67 -3.85 2.05 15.98
CA GLY A 67 -3.32 1.28 14.86
C GLY A 67 -3.94 -0.12 14.84
N PRO A 68 -4.11 -0.73 13.65
CA PRO A 68 -4.76 -2.02 13.52
C PRO A 68 -4.05 -3.06 14.37
N ARG A 69 -4.78 -3.62 15.34
CA ARG A 69 -4.38 -4.81 16.10
C ARG A 69 -4.36 -5.98 15.14
N GLY A 70 -3.21 -6.18 14.51
CA GLY A 70 -2.99 -7.24 13.53
C GLY A 70 -1.63 -7.21 12.85
N LEU A 71 -0.65 -6.43 13.33
CA LEU A 71 0.71 -6.52 12.79
C LEU A 71 1.47 -7.68 13.45
N ARG A 72 1.07 -8.91 13.16
CA ARG A 72 1.98 -10.04 13.33
C ARG A 72 2.94 -9.99 12.14
N ARG A 73 4.00 -9.19 12.23
CA ARG A 73 5.14 -9.31 11.30
C ARG A 73 6.42 -9.45 12.09
N GLN A 74 6.73 -10.72 12.27
CA GLN A 74 8.00 -11.31 12.62
C GLN A 74 9.11 -10.55 11.87
N PHE A 75 9.88 -9.73 12.58
CA PHE A 75 11.22 -9.37 12.14
C PHE A 75 12.17 -10.34 12.84
N PRO A 76 12.46 -11.53 12.29
CA PRO A 76 13.69 -12.19 12.67
C PRO A 76 14.83 -11.42 12.01
N THR A 77 15.69 -10.89 12.85
CA THR A 77 17.03 -10.41 12.56
C THR A 77 17.79 -11.42 11.68
N LYS A 78 17.89 -11.17 10.38
CA LYS A 78 19.04 -11.59 9.58
C LYS A 78 19.39 -10.49 8.60
N LEU A 79 20.65 -10.08 8.62
CA LEU A 79 21.25 -9.07 7.74
C LEU A 79 21.05 -9.37 6.22
N PHE A 80 20.62 -10.59 5.87
CA PHE A 80 20.27 -11.00 4.51
C PHE A 80 19.00 -11.86 4.56
N SER A 81 17.90 -11.37 4.01
CA SER A 81 16.71 -12.19 3.74
C SER A 81 16.87 -12.90 2.39
N ALA A 82 16.24 -14.07 2.22
CA ALA A 82 16.24 -14.77 0.93
C ALA A 82 15.66 -13.90 -0.19
N GLN A 83 14.65 -13.09 0.13
CA GLN A 83 14.06 -12.11 -0.78
C GLN A 83 15.11 -11.09 -1.28
N THR A 84 15.87 -10.48 -0.37
CA THR A 84 16.93 -9.52 -0.71
C THR A 84 18.01 -10.15 -1.58
N LEU A 85 18.43 -11.38 -1.26
CA LEU A 85 19.42 -12.11 -2.05
C LEU A 85 18.90 -12.37 -3.47
N VAL A 86 17.67 -12.86 -3.60
CA VAL A 86 17.05 -13.14 -4.90
C VAL A 86 16.87 -11.86 -5.70
N HIS A 87 16.33 -10.81 -5.10
CA HIS A 87 16.09 -9.52 -5.74
C HIS A 87 17.37 -8.93 -6.34
N TYR A 88 18.45 -8.81 -5.55
CA TYR A 88 19.71 -8.28 -6.06
C TYR A 88 20.41 -9.24 -7.03
N SER A 89 20.29 -10.56 -6.84
CA SER A 89 20.85 -11.52 -7.81
C SER A 89 20.15 -11.42 -9.16
N LEU A 90 18.83 -11.20 -9.17
CA LEU A 90 18.06 -10.98 -10.39
C LEU A 90 18.40 -9.63 -11.03
N HIS A 91 18.58 -8.56 -10.25
CA HIS A 91 18.96 -7.25 -10.82
C HIS A 91 20.38 -7.19 -11.38
N PHE A 92 21.34 -7.89 -10.75
CA PHE A 92 22.77 -7.74 -11.10
C PHE A 92 23.39 -8.95 -11.80
N LEU A 93 23.10 -10.19 -11.36
CA LEU A 93 23.76 -11.38 -11.90
C LEU A 93 23.01 -11.94 -13.11
N PHE A 94 21.68 -12.02 -13.02
CA PHE A 94 20.88 -12.63 -14.09
C PHE A 94 20.91 -11.88 -15.43
N PRO A 95 21.08 -10.55 -15.51
CA PRO A 95 21.25 -9.87 -16.79
C PRO A 95 22.50 -10.34 -17.54
N ALA A 96 23.54 -10.83 -16.85
CA ALA A 96 24.69 -11.43 -17.51
C ALA A 96 24.29 -12.71 -18.26
N VAL A 97 23.42 -13.53 -17.66
CA VAL A 97 22.87 -14.74 -18.31
C VAL A 97 22.04 -14.35 -19.53
N LEU A 98 21.16 -13.36 -19.39
CA LEU A 98 20.37 -12.86 -20.53
C LEU A 98 21.26 -12.32 -21.65
N ALA A 99 22.35 -11.62 -21.32
CA ALA A 99 23.28 -11.07 -22.29
C ALA A 99 23.99 -12.17 -23.08
N LEU A 100 24.42 -13.22 -22.39
CA LEU A 100 25.10 -14.36 -22.99
C LEU A 100 24.16 -15.17 -23.90
N VAL A 101 22.89 -15.33 -23.51
CA VAL A 101 21.92 -16.14 -24.26
C VAL A 101 21.31 -15.37 -25.44
N LEU A 102 20.92 -14.11 -25.24
CA LEU A 102 20.19 -13.33 -26.24
C LEU A 102 21.10 -12.49 -27.15
N PHE A 103 22.26 -12.07 -26.65
CA PHE A 103 23.19 -11.20 -27.38
C PHE A 103 24.63 -11.77 -27.36
N PRO A 104 24.86 -13.05 -27.71
CA PRO A 104 26.15 -13.71 -27.53
C PRO A 104 27.31 -13.00 -28.24
N ALA A 105 27.08 -12.42 -29.42
CA ALA A 105 28.10 -11.70 -30.18
C ALA A 105 28.57 -10.39 -29.52
N MET A 106 27.76 -9.81 -28.64
CA MET A 106 28.00 -8.51 -27.99
C MET A 106 27.65 -8.53 -26.50
N TRP A 107 27.81 -9.69 -25.85
CA TRP A 107 27.27 -9.96 -24.52
C TRP A 107 27.79 -8.97 -23.46
N GLN A 108 29.04 -8.50 -23.56
CA GLN A 108 29.61 -7.53 -22.63
C GLN A 108 28.89 -6.18 -22.71
N ALA A 109 28.69 -5.69 -23.94
CA ALA A 109 27.96 -4.45 -24.18
C ALA A 109 26.49 -4.59 -23.76
N ALA A 110 25.84 -5.70 -24.11
CA ALA A 110 24.46 -5.97 -23.72
C ALA A 110 24.29 -6.06 -22.19
N TYR A 111 25.22 -6.72 -21.50
CA TYR A 111 25.22 -6.79 -20.04
C TYR A 111 25.38 -5.40 -19.41
N LEU A 112 26.33 -4.59 -19.87
CA LEU A 112 26.51 -3.22 -19.37
C LEU A 112 25.29 -2.34 -19.66
N MET A 113 24.63 -2.49 -20.80
CA MET A 113 23.39 -1.79 -21.13
C MET A 113 22.25 -2.18 -20.19
N MET A 114 22.06 -3.48 -19.92
CA MET A 114 21.06 -3.95 -18.96
C MET A 114 21.41 -3.55 -17.53
N LEU A 115 22.68 -3.51 -17.16
CA LEU A 115 23.10 -3.01 -15.86
C LEU A 115 22.81 -1.51 -15.71
N ALA A 116 22.95 -0.74 -16.80
CA ALA A 116 22.60 0.67 -16.81
C ALA A 116 21.10 0.92 -16.63
N THR A 117 20.22 -0.02 -16.95
CA THR A 117 18.77 0.14 -16.72
C THR A 117 18.39 0.15 -15.25
N MET A 118 19.28 -0.30 -14.35
CA MET A 118 19.09 -0.15 -12.89
C MET A 118 18.91 1.33 -12.47
N LEU A 119 19.40 2.27 -13.29
CA LEU A 119 19.20 3.71 -13.06
C LEU A 119 17.72 4.12 -13.05
N MET A 120 16.83 3.29 -13.61
CA MET A 120 15.39 3.46 -13.55
C MET A 120 14.85 3.58 -12.11
N ASP A 121 15.49 2.90 -11.15
CA ASP A 121 15.13 2.97 -9.73
C ASP A 121 15.33 4.36 -9.10
N LEU A 122 15.99 5.29 -9.78
CA LEU A 122 16.04 6.68 -9.31
C LEU A 122 14.65 7.32 -9.26
N ASP A 123 13.65 6.77 -9.95
CA ASP A 123 12.26 7.23 -9.84
C ASP A 123 11.64 6.96 -8.45
N HIS A 124 12.28 6.13 -7.61
CA HIS A 124 11.95 5.97 -6.21
C HIS A 124 12.09 7.27 -5.41
N LEU A 125 13.02 8.14 -5.81
CA LEU A 125 13.24 9.43 -5.16
C LEU A 125 12.03 10.38 -5.30
N LEU A 126 11.13 10.11 -6.26
CA LEU A 126 9.90 10.88 -6.47
C LEU A 126 8.77 10.46 -5.52
N ALA A 127 8.93 9.37 -4.77
CA ALA A 127 7.90 8.87 -3.87
C ALA A 127 7.94 9.48 -2.47
N LYS A 128 6.76 9.53 -1.85
CA LYS A 128 6.60 9.81 -0.42
C LYS A 128 5.86 8.65 0.25
N PRO A 129 6.47 7.93 1.23
CA PRO A 129 7.87 8.03 1.65
C PRO A 129 8.84 7.51 0.58
N ILE A 130 10.09 7.97 0.61
CA ILE A 130 11.12 7.57 -0.37
C ILE A 130 11.33 6.05 -0.30
N PHE A 131 11.64 5.53 0.88
CA PHE A 131 11.85 4.10 1.11
C PHE A 131 10.69 3.50 1.91
N ASP A 132 10.10 2.43 1.38
CA ASP A 132 9.09 1.61 2.07
C ASP A 132 9.27 0.14 1.66
N PRO A 133 9.73 -0.74 2.56
CA PRO A 133 10.01 -2.13 2.24
C PRO A 133 8.75 -2.97 1.97
N LEU A 134 7.56 -2.43 2.27
CA LEU A 134 6.28 -3.14 2.10
C LEU A 134 5.49 -2.68 0.88
N ARG A 135 5.98 -1.66 0.17
CA ARG A 135 5.33 -1.11 -1.02
C ARG A 135 5.77 -1.87 -2.27
N CYS A 136 4.80 -2.22 -3.10
CA CYS A 136 5.10 -2.70 -4.44
C CYS A 136 5.47 -1.53 -5.38
N SER A 137 6.67 -1.57 -5.97
CA SER A 137 7.18 -0.54 -6.90
C SER A 137 6.37 -0.48 -8.19
N VAL A 138 5.93 -1.64 -8.69
CA VAL A 138 5.22 -1.77 -9.96
C VAL A 138 3.84 -1.11 -9.91
N GLY A 139 3.64 -0.16 -10.82
CA GLY A 139 2.46 0.68 -10.92
C GLY A 139 2.47 1.90 -10.01
N TYR A 140 3.45 2.04 -9.12
CA TYR A 140 3.53 3.16 -8.16
C TYR A 140 4.38 4.33 -8.68
N HIS A 141 5.55 4.03 -9.26
CA HIS A 141 6.47 5.06 -9.76
C HIS A 141 6.27 5.32 -11.26
N PRO A 142 6.70 6.50 -11.78
CA PRO A 142 6.49 6.85 -13.19
C PRO A 142 7.12 5.87 -14.18
N LEU A 143 8.38 5.47 -13.96
CA LEU A 143 9.05 4.51 -14.85
C LEU A 143 8.53 3.10 -14.55
N HIS A 144 8.21 2.79 -13.30
CA HIS A 144 7.58 1.51 -12.94
C HIS A 144 6.08 1.42 -13.27
N SER A 145 5.52 2.39 -14.01
CA SER A 145 4.08 2.46 -14.26
C SER A 145 3.61 1.37 -15.24
N PHE A 146 2.33 0.99 -15.15
CA PHE A 146 1.74 0.05 -16.11
C PHE A 146 1.76 0.58 -17.56
N TYR A 147 1.86 1.91 -17.73
CA TYR A 147 1.99 2.55 -19.04
C TYR A 147 3.41 2.46 -19.61
N ALA A 148 4.44 2.33 -18.76
CA ALA A 148 5.81 2.17 -19.20
C ALA A 148 6.09 0.77 -19.77
N ILE A 149 5.42 -0.26 -19.25
CA ILE A 149 5.55 -1.66 -19.71
C ILE A 149 5.36 -1.80 -21.23
N PRO A 150 4.23 -1.35 -21.84
CA PRO A 150 4.06 -1.46 -23.29
C PRO A 150 5.06 -0.61 -24.06
N VAL A 151 5.49 0.55 -23.53
CA VAL A 151 6.53 1.37 -24.17
C VAL A 151 7.84 0.59 -24.26
N TYR A 152 8.26 -0.07 -23.17
CA TYR A 152 9.47 -0.89 -23.17
C TYR A 152 9.34 -2.13 -24.06
N ALA A 153 8.15 -2.73 -24.14
CA ALA A 153 7.88 -3.80 -25.09
C ALA A 153 8.01 -3.34 -26.55
N LEU A 154 7.56 -2.12 -26.88
CA LEU A 154 7.73 -1.54 -28.22
C LEU A 154 9.20 -1.27 -28.55
N LEU A 155 10.05 -0.94 -27.56
CA LEU A 155 11.49 -0.79 -27.79
C LEU A 155 12.17 -2.08 -28.27
N LEU A 156 11.60 -3.26 -28.01
CA LEU A 156 12.10 -4.54 -28.55
C LEU A 156 12.04 -4.61 -30.08
N LEU A 157 11.18 -3.82 -30.72
CA LEU A 157 11.04 -3.75 -32.18
C LEU A 157 12.19 -2.98 -32.84
N LEU A 158 12.99 -2.24 -32.06
CA LEU A 158 14.11 -1.43 -32.53
C LEU A 158 15.42 -2.18 -32.26
N PRO A 159 16.10 -2.77 -33.27
CA PRO A 159 17.26 -3.64 -33.06
C PRO A 159 18.38 -3.02 -32.21
N ALA A 160 18.62 -1.71 -32.36
CA ALA A 160 19.64 -0.99 -31.61
C ALA A 160 19.31 -0.83 -30.11
N LEU A 161 18.03 -0.89 -29.73
CA LEU A 161 17.57 -0.71 -28.35
C LEU A 161 17.16 -2.02 -27.67
N GLN A 162 17.24 -3.15 -28.38
CA GLN A 162 16.83 -4.45 -27.85
C GLN A 162 17.49 -4.80 -26.51
N PRO A 163 18.82 -4.65 -26.30
CA PRO A 163 19.41 -4.95 -25.00
C PRO A 163 18.86 -4.08 -23.87
N VAL A 164 18.63 -2.78 -24.15
CA VAL A 164 18.05 -1.84 -23.18
C VAL A 164 16.60 -2.20 -22.87
N ALA A 165 15.81 -2.54 -23.89
CA ALA A 165 14.42 -2.97 -23.73
C ALA A 165 14.30 -4.24 -22.90
N VAL A 166 15.17 -5.24 -23.16
CA VAL A 166 15.26 -6.46 -22.35
C VAL A 166 15.63 -6.12 -20.91
N GLY A 167 16.60 -5.24 -20.69
CA GLY A 167 16.99 -4.77 -19.35
C GLY A 167 15.82 -4.14 -18.58
N LEU A 168 15.12 -3.19 -19.19
CA LEU A 168 13.97 -2.49 -18.58
C LEU A 168 12.82 -3.45 -18.25
N LEU A 169 12.48 -4.36 -19.17
CA LEU A 169 11.43 -5.35 -18.93
C LEU A 169 11.83 -6.37 -17.85
N PHE A 170 13.10 -6.77 -17.83
CA PHE A 170 13.60 -7.71 -16.84
C PHE A 170 13.75 -7.08 -15.44
N HIS A 171 14.07 -5.79 -15.39
CA HIS A 171 14.02 -4.97 -14.17
C HIS A 171 12.61 -4.99 -13.56
N LEU A 172 11.60 -4.64 -14.36
CA LEU A 172 10.19 -4.68 -13.95
C LEU A 172 9.73 -6.07 -13.53
N PHE A 173 10.20 -7.11 -14.22
CA PHE A 173 9.93 -8.49 -13.85
C PHE A 173 10.50 -8.80 -12.46
N THR A 174 11.75 -8.43 -12.20
CA THR A 174 12.43 -8.64 -10.92
C THR A 174 11.69 -7.93 -9.78
N ASP A 175 11.25 -6.69 -10.00
CA ASP A 175 10.42 -5.95 -9.05
C ASP A 175 9.05 -6.59 -8.82
N THR A 176 8.46 -7.15 -9.87
CA THR A 176 7.21 -7.91 -9.75
C THR A 176 7.41 -9.15 -8.86
N VAL A 177 8.53 -9.85 -9.00
CA VAL A 177 8.87 -10.99 -8.12
C VAL A 177 8.98 -10.55 -6.67
N ASP A 178 9.62 -9.41 -6.40
CA ASP A 178 9.70 -8.85 -5.04
C ASP A 178 8.31 -8.48 -4.48
N CYS A 179 7.46 -7.86 -5.30
CA CYS A 179 6.07 -7.59 -4.93
C CYS A 179 5.30 -8.86 -4.55
N LEU A 180 5.45 -9.94 -5.32
CA LEU A 180 4.80 -11.22 -5.03
C LEU A 180 5.26 -11.81 -3.70
N TRP A 181 6.57 -11.69 -3.39
CA TRP A 181 7.11 -12.11 -2.10
C TRP A 181 6.49 -11.31 -0.96
N ASN A 182 6.40 -9.99 -1.11
CA ASN A 182 5.74 -9.11 -0.15
C ASN A 182 4.27 -9.48 0.07
N PHE A 183 3.53 -9.80 -1.00
CA PHE A 183 2.12 -10.23 -0.92
C PHE A 183 1.96 -11.57 -0.19
N SER A 184 2.89 -12.50 -0.36
CA SER A 184 2.85 -13.81 0.33
C SER A 184 2.94 -13.69 1.85
N HIS A 185 3.50 -12.60 2.35
CA HIS A 185 3.67 -12.35 3.77
C HIS A 185 2.72 -11.27 4.29
N CYS A 186 2.07 -10.50 3.40
CA CYS A 186 1.29 -9.30 3.71
C CYS A 186 0.00 -9.25 2.88
N HIS A 187 -1.13 -9.57 3.49
CA HIS A 187 -2.39 -9.39 2.80
C HIS A 187 -2.72 -7.91 2.57
N GLU A 188 -2.49 -7.06 3.58
CA GLU A 188 -2.76 -5.61 3.49
C GLU A 188 -1.90 -4.92 2.42
N CYS A 189 -0.66 -5.35 2.21
CA CYS A 189 0.22 -4.79 1.19
C CYS A 189 -0.25 -5.14 -0.23
N TYR A 190 -0.89 -6.30 -0.39
CA TYR A 190 -1.55 -6.65 -1.64
C TYR A 190 -2.76 -5.76 -1.89
N LEU A 191 -3.63 -5.59 -0.90
CA LEU A 191 -4.84 -4.76 -1.00
C LEU A 191 -4.51 -3.28 -1.27
N SER A 192 -3.41 -2.76 -0.73
CA SER A 192 -2.95 -1.39 -0.96
C SER A 192 -2.18 -1.21 -2.27
N SER A 193 -1.84 -2.29 -2.98
CA SER A 193 -1.06 -2.23 -4.21
C SER A 193 -1.85 -1.69 -5.41
N ARG A 194 -1.15 -1.02 -6.33
CA ARG A 194 -1.73 -0.60 -7.62
C ARG A 194 -2.09 -1.79 -8.51
N ILE A 195 -1.46 -2.95 -8.30
CA ILE A 195 -1.79 -4.21 -8.97
C ILE A 195 -3.20 -4.68 -8.58
N TYR A 196 -3.57 -4.62 -7.30
CA TYR A 196 -4.92 -4.96 -6.85
C TYR A 196 -5.96 -4.01 -7.45
N ALA A 197 -5.68 -2.71 -7.47
CA ALA A 197 -6.54 -1.72 -8.09
C ALA A 197 -6.74 -1.99 -9.59
N LEU A 198 -5.67 -2.29 -10.33
CA LEU A 198 -5.72 -2.65 -11.75
C LEU A 198 -6.56 -3.91 -11.97
N ARG A 199 -6.30 -4.98 -11.21
CA ARG A 199 -7.07 -6.24 -11.30
C ARG A 199 -8.56 -6.01 -11.10
N ASN A 200 -8.95 -5.23 -10.09
CA ASN A 200 -10.35 -4.94 -9.82
C ASN A 200 -10.98 -4.07 -10.91
N TRP A 201 -10.26 -3.08 -11.43
CA TRP A 201 -10.71 -2.28 -12.57
C TRP A 201 -10.93 -3.15 -13.82
N VAL A 202 -10.01 -4.07 -14.13
CA VAL A 202 -10.16 -5.02 -15.24
C VAL A 202 -11.37 -5.95 -15.03
N LYS A 203 -11.56 -6.49 -13.83
CA LYS A 203 -12.75 -7.32 -13.52
C LYS A 203 -14.06 -6.57 -13.78
N LYS A 204 -14.12 -5.30 -13.35
CA LYS A 204 -15.26 -4.43 -13.58
C LYS A 204 -15.47 -4.15 -15.07
N LEU A 205 -14.41 -3.87 -15.81
CA LEU A 205 -14.47 -3.64 -17.26
C LEU A 205 -14.97 -4.87 -18.02
N LEU A 206 -14.58 -6.06 -17.58
CA LEU A 206 -15.00 -7.34 -18.17
C LEU A 206 -16.41 -7.78 -17.72
N GLY A 207 -17.15 -6.96 -16.97
CA GLY A 207 -18.50 -7.29 -16.50
C GLY A 207 -18.54 -8.48 -15.53
N ARG A 208 -17.40 -8.88 -14.96
CA ARG A 208 -17.28 -9.96 -13.98
C ARG A 208 -17.43 -9.40 -12.56
N GLU A 209 -18.50 -8.66 -12.30
CA GLU A 209 -18.95 -8.46 -10.92
C GLU A 209 -19.64 -9.75 -10.49
N VAL A 210 -18.98 -10.54 -9.64
CA VAL A 210 -19.71 -11.49 -8.81
C VAL A 210 -20.55 -10.60 -7.90
N ALA A 211 -21.86 -10.58 -8.15
CA ALA A 211 -22.82 -10.09 -7.19
C ALA A 211 -22.61 -10.89 -5.89
N GLU A 212 -21.96 -10.28 -4.90
CA GLU A 212 -21.97 -10.74 -3.51
C GLU A 212 -23.02 -9.95 -2.73
#